data_AF-A0A1P8KNZ9-F1
#
_entry.id   AF-A0A1P8KNZ9-F1
#
_cell.length_a   1.000
_cell.length_b   1.000
_cell.length_c   1.000
_cell.angle_alpha   90.00
_cell.angle_beta   90.00
_cell.angle_gamma   90.00
#
_symmetry.space_group_name_H-M   'P 1'
#
loop_
_entity.id
_entity.type
_entity.pdbx_description
1 polymer ?
#
loop_
_entity_poly.entity_id
_entity_poly.type
_entity_poly.pdbx_seq_one_letter_code
_entity_poly.pdbx_strand_id
1 'polypeptide(L)'
;MLELGFEKTESRYYKYHNNPNYIEFPTGPVTLGNDLTKEFAQLKTHVGTLTLLTPTDCIKDRLCTLVYHGGEECFNHAIAVAHLNIIDKEDLFNWAKNEDDEYYPKMDSFFRKHIK
;
A
#
# COMPACT_ATOMS: atom_id res chain seq x y z
N MET A 1 -4.36 29.04 10.84
CA MET A 1 -4.74 27.63 10.64
C MET A 1 -3.44 26.85 10.53
N LEU A 2 -3.28 25.71 11.21
CA LEU A 2 -2.09 24.87 11.03
C LEU A 2 -2.31 23.98 9.81
N GLU A 3 -1.30 23.84 8.96
CA GLU A 3 -1.38 23.12 7.67
C GLU A 3 -0.17 22.19 7.49
N LEU A 4 -0.34 21.12 6.70
CA LEU A 4 0.76 20.16 6.40
C LEU A 4 1.73 20.65 5.32
N GLY A 5 1.40 21.73 4.60
CA GLY A 5 2.24 22.32 3.55
C GLY A 5 2.27 21.57 2.21
N PHE A 6 1.39 20.59 1.99
CA PHE A 6 1.28 19.90 0.70
C PHE A 6 0.47 20.73 -0.30
N GLU A 7 0.96 20.83 -1.53
CA GLU A 7 0.31 21.54 -2.63
C GLU A 7 -0.29 20.53 -3.62
N LYS A 8 -1.47 20.85 -4.16
CA LYS A 8 -2.13 20.01 -5.17
C LYS A 8 -1.39 20.12 -6.50
N THR A 9 -1.14 19.00 -7.16
CA THR A 9 -0.57 18.98 -8.51
C THR A 9 -1.70 19.03 -9.57
N GLU A 10 -1.35 18.95 -10.85
CA GLU A 10 -2.34 18.93 -11.95
C GLU A 10 -3.28 17.71 -11.93
N SER A 11 -3.04 16.72 -11.06
CA SER A 11 -3.79 15.45 -11.00
C SER A 11 -4.29 15.15 -9.57
N ARG A 12 -4.57 13.88 -9.27
CA ARG A 12 -4.99 13.37 -7.95
C ARG A 12 -3.88 13.35 -6.89
N TYR A 13 -2.73 13.94 -7.19
CA TYR A 13 -1.54 13.93 -6.36
C TYR A 13 -1.33 15.26 -5.63
N TYR A 14 -0.67 15.16 -4.48
CA TYR A 14 -0.22 16.27 -3.66
C TYR A 14 1.27 16.13 -3.41
N LYS A 15 1.97 17.26 -3.36
CA LYS A 15 3.42 17.32 -3.25
C LYS A 15 3.85 18.27 -2.16
N TYR A 16 4.80 17.84 -1.35
CA TYR A 16 5.56 18.73 -0.47
C TYR A 16 6.92 19.01 -1.10
N HIS A 17 7.32 20.29 -1.15
CA HIS A 17 8.52 20.72 -1.89
C HIS A 17 9.81 20.04 -1.40
N ASN A 18 9.89 19.68 -0.11
CA ASN A 18 11.05 19.02 0.49
C ASN A 18 10.91 17.49 0.61
N ASN A 19 9.97 16.85 -0.08
CA ASN A 19 9.80 15.40 -0.06
C ASN A 19 9.74 14.83 -1.48
N PRO A 20 10.62 13.87 -1.85
CA PRO A 20 10.61 13.25 -3.18
C PRO A 20 9.34 12.41 -3.45
N ASN A 21 8.57 12.04 -2.44
CA ASN A 21 7.35 11.25 -2.58
C ASN A 21 6.12 12.12 -2.85
N TYR A 22 5.10 11.51 -3.45
CA TYR A 22 3.78 12.11 -3.65
C TYR A 22 2.78 11.49 -2.67
N ILE A 23 1.75 12.24 -2.33
CA ILE A 23 0.56 11.71 -1.66
C ILE A 23 -0.55 11.64 -2.70
N GLU A 24 -1.22 10.50 -2.76
CA GLU A 24 -2.41 10.31 -3.59
C GLU A 24 -3.65 10.20 -2.70
N PHE A 25 -4.75 10.82 -3.12
CA PHE A 25 -6.07 10.53 -2.57
C PHE A 25 -6.90 9.83 -3.65
N PRO A 26 -6.97 8.48 -3.62
CA PRO A 26 -7.67 7.73 -4.64
C PRO A 26 -9.17 8.03 -4.61
N THR A 27 -9.79 8.06 -5.79
CA THR A 27 -11.25 8.10 -5.92
C THR A 27 -11.82 6.74 -5.52
N GLY A 28 -12.77 6.73 -4.59
CA GLY A 28 -13.34 5.49 -4.06
C GLY A 28 -14.22 4.73 -5.06
N PRO A 29 -14.52 3.45 -4.78
CA PRO A 29 -14.04 2.66 -3.63
C PRO A 29 -12.57 2.23 -3.77
N VAL A 30 -11.86 2.08 -2.63
CA VAL A 30 -10.46 1.62 -2.62
C VAL A 30 -10.43 0.09 -2.74
N THR A 31 -9.77 -0.41 -3.77
CA THR A 31 -9.60 -1.84 -4.03
C THR A 31 -8.12 -2.19 -4.12
N LEU A 32 -7.78 -3.43 -3.73
CA LEU A 32 -6.43 -3.98 -3.76
C LEU A 32 -6.51 -5.22 -4.64
N GLY A 33 -6.34 -4.99 -5.94
CA GLY A 33 -6.65 -6.00 -6.92
C GLY A 33 -8.15 -6.31 -6.92
N ASN A 34 -8.50 -7.58 -6.70
CA ASN A 34 -9.88 -8.07 -6.65
C ASN A 34 -10.56 -7.88 -5.28
N ASP A 35 -9.83 -7.45 -4.24
CA ASP A 35 -10.38 -7.28 -2.89
C ASP A 35 -10.77 -5.83 -2.57
N LEU A 36 -11.84 -5.66 -1.80
CA LEU A 36 -12.33 -4.36 -1.36
C LEU A 36 -11.78 -4.06 0.04
N THR A 37 -11.10 -2.92 0.21
CA THR A 37 -10.55 -2.53 1.51
C THR A 37 -11.68 -2.19 2.49
N LYS A 38 -11.67 -2.84 3.66
CA LYS A 38 -12.71 -2.68 4.70
C LYS A 38 -12.22 -1.90 5.91
N GLU A 39 -10.92 -2.02 6.21
CA GLU A 39 -10.30 -1.43 7.38
C GLU A 39 -9.22 -0.44 6.95
N PHE A 40 -9.08 0.63 7.73
CA PHE A 40 -8.08 1.66 7.48
C PHE A 40 -7.34 2.00 8.76
N ALA A 41 -6.03 2.19 8.64
CA ALA A 41 -5.21 2.74 9.70
C ALA A 41 -5.45 4.24 9.84
N GLN A 42 -5.19 4.76 11.04
CA GLN A 42 -5.29 6.19 11.31
C GLN A 42 -3.99 6.72 11.92
N LEU A 43 -3.49 7.81 11.36
CA LEU A 43 -2.36 8.56 11.90
C LEU A 43 -2.86 9.91 12.40
N LYS A 44 -2.82 10.12 13.71
CA LYS A 44 -3.17 11.40 14.34
C LYS A 44 -2.01 12.38 14.19
N THR A 45 -2.32 13.59 13.75
CA THR A 45 -1.37 14.69 13.61
C THR A 45 -1.90 15.93 14.32
N HIS A 46 -1.05 16.95 14.47
CA HIS A 46 -1.45 18.23 15.07
C HIS A 46 -2.51 18.99 14.25
N VAL A 47 -2.73 18.60 12.99
CA VAL A 47 -3.62 19.30 12.04
C VAL A 47 -4.79 18.43 11.59
N GLY A 48 -4.94 17.23 12.13
CA GLY A 48 -6.02 16.31 11.81
C GLY A 48 -5.59 14.85 11.80
N THR A 49 -6.51 13.98 11.37
CA THR A 49 -6.27 12.54 11.26
C THR A 49 -6.11 12.16 9.79
N LEU A 50 -5.01 11.47 9.47
CA LEU A 50 -4.82 10.85 8.16
C LEU A 50 -5.34 9.42 8.20
N THR A 51 -6.23 9.09 7.26
CA THR A 51 -6.71 7.73 7.03
C THR A 51 -5.84 7.08 5.96
N LEU A 52 -5.28 5.91 6.25
CA LEU A 52 -4.28 5.23 5.44
C LEU A 52 -4.68 3.77 5.27
N LEU A 53 -4.13 3.10 4.26
CA LEU A 53 -4.16 1.63 4.20
C LEU A 53 -3.52 1.05 5.48
N THR A 54 -4.03 -0.09 5.93
CA THR A 54 -3.33 -0.88 6.95
C THR A 54 -1.96 -1.32 6.43
N PRO A 55 -1.00 -1.69 7.30
CA PRO A 55 0.28 -2.22 6.83
C PRO A 55 0.12 -3.44 5.91
N THR A 56 -0.82 -4.33 6.22
CA THR A 56 -1.16 -5.48 5.38
C THR A 56 -1.66 -5.04 4.00
N ASP A 57 -2.61 -4.11 3.97
CA ASP A 57 -3.19 -3.62 2.72
C ASP A 57 -2.21 -2.77 1.89
N CYS A 58 -1.29 -2.07 2.55
CA CYS A 58 -0.19 -1.39 1.89
C CYS A 58 0.72 -2.40 1.17
N ILE A 59 0.97 -3.58 1.75
CA ILE A 59 1.72 -4.64 1.07
C ILE A 59 0.94 -5.16 -0.14
N LYS A 60 -0.37 -5.42 -0.01
CA LYS A 60 -1.22 -5.83 -1.13
C LYS A 60 -1.13 -4.84 -2.30
N ASP A 61 -1.28 -3.54 -2.03
CA ASP A 61 -1.16 -2.45 -3.02
C ASP A 61 0.18 -2.48 -3.78
N ARG A 62 1.28 -2.66 -3.06
CA ARG A 62 2.63 -2.76 -3.67
C ARG A 62 2.80 -4.02 -4.51
N LEU A 63 2.24 -5.14 -4.07
CA LEU A 63 2.25 -6.39 -4.84
C LEU A 63 1.35 -6.29 -6.08
N CYS A 64 0.19 -5.64 -6.00
CA CYS A 64 -0.64 -5.32 -7.17
C CYS A 64 0.15 -4.50 -8.19
N THR A 65 0.87 -3.45 -7.75
CA THR A 65 1.67 -2.63 -8.67
C THR A 65 2.78 -3.43 -9.36
N LEU A 66 3.46 -4.29 -8.61
CA LEU A 66 4.46 -5.20 -9.19
C LEU A 66 3.83 -6.12 -10.26
N VAL A 67 2.66 -6.66 -9.97
CA VAL A 67 1.98 -7.66 -10.79
C VAL A 67 1.34 -7.05 -12.03
N TYR A 68 0.52 -6.02 -11.86
CA TYR A 68 -0.30 -5.42 -12.92
C TYR A 68 0.42 -4.31 -13.70
N HIS A 69 1.45 -3.71 -13.11
CA HIS A 69 2.13 -2.55 -13.69
C HIS A 69 3.65 -2.75 -13.83
N GLY A 70 4.19 -3.90 -13.41
CA GLY A 70 5.61 -4.22 -13.56
C GLY A 70 6.54 -3.38 -12.68
N GLY A 71 6.02 -2.74 -11.61
CA GLY A 71 6.80 -1.91 -10.70
C GLY A 71 7.70 -2.75 -9.78
N GLU A 72 8.88 -3.14 -10.25
CA GLU A 72 9.83 -3.99 -9.50
C GLU A 72 10.26 -3.38 -8.16
N GLU A 73 10.37 -2.05 -8.07
CA GLU A 73 10.71 -1.35 -6.83
C GLU A 73 9.67 -1.56 -5.73
N CYS A 74 8.40 -1.78 -6.11
CA CYS A 74 7.33 -2.01 -5.15
C CYS A 74 7.53 -3.31 -4.36
N PHE A 75 8.28 -4.27 -4.90
CA PHE A 75 8.66 -5.48 -4.18
C PHE A 75 9.50 -5.16 -2.94
N ASN A 76 10.55 -4.36 -3.10
CA ASN A 76 11.42 -3.97 -1.98
C ASN A 76 10.66 -3.13 -0.95
N HIS A 77 9.72 -2.30 -1.41
CA HIS A 77 8.84 -1.56 -0.51
C HIS A 77 7.91 -2.47 0.29
N ALA A 78 7.31 -3.48 -0.34
CA ALA A 78 6.50 -4.48 0.36
C ALA A 78 7.30 -5.21 1.45
N ILE A 79 8.56 -5.58 1.17
CA ILE A 79 9.46 -6.19 2.17
C ILE A 79 9.68 -5.22 3.33
N ALA A 80 10.01 -3.96 3.02
CA ALA A 80 10.30 -2.95 4.04
C ALA A 80 9.09 -2.70 4.96
N VAL A 81 7.88 -2.59 4.40
CA VAL A 81 6.65 -2.42 5.17
C VAL A 81 6.43 -3.64 6.09
N ALA A 82 6.57 -4.84 5.56
CA ALA A 82 6.40 -6.07 6.33
C ALA A 82 7.38 -6.22 7.49
N HIS A 83 8.62 -5.75 7.33
CA HIS A 83 9.65 -5.83 8.38
C HIS A 83 9.51 -4.75 9.45
N LEU A 84 8.91 -3.61 9.12
CA LEU A 84 8.76 -2.47 10.02
C LEU A 84 7.41 -2.42 10.74
N ASN A 85 6.46 -3.28 10.37
CA ASN A 85 5.09 -3.24 10.90
C ASN A 85 4.60 -4.63 11.28
N ILE A 86 3.61 -4.66 12.18
CA ILE A 86 2.83 -5.87 12.42
C ILE A 86 1.85 -6.01 11.25
N ILE A 87 1.83 -7.21 10.65
CA ILE A 87 0.98 -7.52 9.51
C ILE A 87 0.12 -8.74 9.82
N ASP A 88 -1.07 -8.77 9.24
CA ASP A 88 -1.91 -9.96 9.21
C ASP A 88 -1.44 -10.84 8.04
N LYS A 89 -0.68 -11.87 8.39
CA LYS A 89 -0.14 -12.80 7.40
C LYS A 89 -1.23 -13.65 6.78
N GLU A 90 -2.20 -14.10 7.57
CA GLU A 90 -3.26 -14.99 7.11
C GLU A 90 -4.12 -14.28 6.06
N ASP A 91 -4.52 -13.04 6.35
CA ASP A 91 -5.21 -12.18 5.41
C ASP A 91 -4.41 -11.97 4.12
N LEU A 92 -3.12 -11.62 4.24
CA LEU A 92 -2.25 -11.42 3.08
C LEU A 92 -2.09 -12.68 2.21
N PHE A 93 -1.95 -13.85 2.84
CA PHE A 93 -1.85 -15.13 2.14
C PHE A 93 -3.16 -15.50 1.43
N ASN A 94 -4.30 -15.30 2.10
CA ASN A 94 -5.61 -15.60 1.53
C ASN A 94 -5.93 -14.65 0.37
N TRP A 95 -5.63 -13.36 0.52
CA TRP A 95 -5.72 -12.38 -0.55
C TRP A 95 -4.92 -12.83 -1.78
N ALA A 96 -3.63 -13.15 -1.61
CA ALA A 96 -2.77 -13.50 -2.74
C ALA A 96 -3.22 -14.74 -3.51
N LYS A 97 -3.84 -15.72 -2.83
CA LYS A 97 -4.42 -16.92 -3.47
C LYS A 97 -5.66 -16.60 -4.31
N ASN A 98 -6.41 -15.56 -3.94
CA ASN A 98 -7.64 -15.17 -4.61
C ASN A 98 -7.41 -14.16 -5.74
N GLU A 99 -6.21 -13.59 -5.84
CA GLU A 99 -5.92 -12.53 -6.78
C GLU A 99 -5.82 -13.06 -8.22
N ASP A 100 -4.85 -13.97 -8.48
CA ASP A 100 -4.67 -14.63 -9.77
C ASP A 100 -3.65 -15.78 -9.69
N ASP A 101 -3.95 -16.91 -10.36
CA ASP A 101 -3.09 -18.11 -10.38
C ASP A 101 -1.75 -17.88 -11.11
N GLU A 102 -1.70 -16.99 -12.11
CA GLU A 102 -0.49 -16.64 -12.86
C GLU A 102 0.52 -15.90 -11.97
N TYR A 103 0.01 -15.07 -11.05
CA TYR A 103 0.85 -14.17 -10.25
C TYR A 103 1.16 -14.71 -8.86
N TYR A 104 0.37 -15.66 -8.35
CA TYR A 104 0.62 -16.34 -7.09
C TYR A 104 2.06 -16.88 -6.94
N PRO A 105 2.72 -17.49 -7.96
CA PRO A 105 4.10 -17.95 -7.82
C PRO A 105 5.11 -16.85 -7.48
N LYS A 106 4.95 -15.64 -8.03
CA LYS A 106 5.81 -14.49 -7.72
C LYS A 106 5.60 -14.02 -6.27
N MET A 107 4.35 -14.01 -5.82
CA MET A 107 3.99 -13.64 -4.44
C MET A 107 4.39 -14.71 -3.42
N ASP A 108 4.26 -16.00 -3.75
CA ASP A 108 4.68 -17.13 -2.91
C ASP A 108 6.18 -17.09 -2.61
N SER A 109 7.01 -16.76 -3.61
CA SER A 109 8.45 -16.55 -3.42
C SER A 109 8.75 -15.45 -2.42
N PHE A 110 8.03 -14.32 -2.48
CA PHE A 110 8.12 -13.25 -1.49
C PHE A 110 7.77 -13.73 -0.09
N PHE A 111 6.62 -14.40 0.05
CA PHE A 111 6.14 -14.84 1.35
C PHE A 111 7.13 -15.80 2.03
N ARG A 112 7.58 -16.83 1.32
CA ARG A 112 8.51 -17.84 1.88
C ARG A 112 9.83 -17.23 2.35
N LYS A 113 10.29 -16.17 1.67
CA LYS A 113 11.60 -15.57 1.92
C LYS A 113 11.55 -14.45 2.96
N HIS A 114 10.46 -13.68 3.00
CA HIS A 114 10.41 -12.41 3.74
C HIS A 114 9.33 -12.35 4.82
N ILE A 115 8.34 -13.24 4.77
CA ILE A 115 7.23 -13.31 5.71
C ILE A 115 7.28 -14.67 6.43
N LYS A 116 8.15 -14.77 7.45
CA LYS A 116 8.20 -15.92 8.39
C LYS A 116 7.29 -15.65 9.56
#